data_AF-A0A5K1VNI8-F1
#
_entry.id   AF-A0A5K1VNI8-F1
#
_cell.length_a   1.000
_cell.length_b   1.000
_cell.length_c   1.000
_cell.angle_alpha   90.00
_cell.angle_beta   90.00
_cell.angle_gamma   90.00
#
_symmetry.space_group_name_H-M   'P 1'
#
loop_
_entity.id
_entity.type
_entity.pdbx_description
1 polymer ?
#
loop_
_entity_poly.entity_id
_entity_poly.type
_entity_poly.pdbx_seq_one_letter_code
_entity_poly.pdbx_strand_id
1 'polypeptide(L)'
;MAERKAINRYIPPDFDPEIHKSINGYGKVSHLRKRIKSNGTMIIRIELPFGIWCDGCKNLIGKGTRFNATKRQVGMYYSSKVFEFEINCRDCHSVITLQSDPKNTDYVVTRGGRRQMNKQSSHSFPLTNSKETKDEMELLEYNQKKIAQREQQQSLLDSLYLQELSSKQDFDINYQLRKLRKKKDEQHCIKKVDYPIVLD
;
A
#
# COMPACT_ATOMS: atom_id res chain seq x y z
N MET A 1 -26.08 20.94 -30.66
CA MET A 1 -26.09 19.95 -29.57
C MET A 1 -26.98 20.47 -28.46
N ALA A 2 -27.82 19.64 -27.85
CA ALA A 2 -28.61 20.07 -26.71
C ALA A 2 -27.71 20.40 -25.51
N GLU A 3 -28.10 21.40 -24.72
CA GLU A 3 -27.35 21.83 -23.55
C GLU A 3 -27.42 20.79 -22.41
N ARG A 4 -26.31 20.58 -21.68
CA ARG A 4 -26.22 19.58 -20.60
C ARG A 4 -27.25 19.84 -19.48
N LYS A 5 -27.53 21.12 -19.20
CA LYS A 5 -28.53 21.55 -18.22
C LYS A 5 -29.59 22.40 -18.91
N ALA A 6 -30.34 21.79 -19.82
CA ALA A 6 -31.47 22.44 -20.45
C ALA A 6 -32.50 22.88 -19.39
N ILE A 7 -32.78 24.19 -19.34
CA ILE A 7 -33.78 24.80 -18.46
C ILE A 7 -35.18 24.37 -18.90
N ASN A 8 -35.44 24.43 -20.20
CA ASN A 8 -36.71 24.05 -20.80
C ASN A 8 -36.57 22.71 -21.52
N ARG A 9 -37.55 21.84 -21.32
CA ARG A 9 -37.72 20.59 -22.09
C ARG A 9 -39.09 20.64 -22.75
N TYR A 10 -39.17 20.20 -24.00
CA TYR A 10 -40.46 20.06 -24.66
C TYR A 10 -41.32 19.03 -23.92
N ILE A 11 -42.54 19.44 -23.58
CA ILE A 11 -43.58 18.60 -23.00
C ILE A 11 -44.65 18.46 -24.10
N PRO A 12 -45.00 17.24 -24.53
CA PRO A 12 -46.01 17.04 -25.56
C PRO A 12 -47.39 17.52 -25.08
N PRO A 13 -48.25 17.99 -25.99
CA PRO A 13 -49.53 18.62 -25.63
C PRO A 13 -50.49 17.68 -24.90
N ASP A 14 -50.37 16.36 -25.12
CA ASP A 14 -51.21 15.35 -24.49
C ASP A 14 -50.71 14.92 -23.09
N PHE A 15 -49.64 15.53 -22.58
CA PHE A 15 -49.05 15.16 -21.29
C PHE A 15 -49.76 15.84 -20.12
N ASP A 16 -50.51 15.05 -19.36
CA ASP A 16 -51.04 15.44 -18.06
C ASP A 16 -50.10 15.05 -16.90
N PRO A 17 -49.67 16.01 -16.04
CA PRO A 17 -48.73 15.73 -14.95
C PRO A 17 -49.33 14.86 -13.83
N GLU A 18 -50.64 14.97 -13.57
CA GLU A 18 -51.32 14.17 -12.54
C GLU A 18 -51.43 12.69 -12.93
N ILE A 19 -51.69 12.43 -14.21
CA ILE A 19 -51.89 11.08 -14.75
C ILE A 19 -50.54 10.40 -15.00
N HIS A 20 -49.64 11.08 -15.72
CA HIS A 20 -48.40 10.46 -16.18
C HIS A 20 -47.24 10.57 -15.20
N LYS A 21 -47.31 11.47 -14.21
CA LYS A 21 -46.31 11.79 -13.16
C LYS A 21 -44.96 12.29 -13.68
N SER A 22 -44.42 11.70 -14.74
CA SER A 22 -43.14 12.03 -15.34
C SER A 22 -43.17 11.80 -16.85
N ILE A 23 -42.33 12.53 -17.59
CA ILE A 23 -42.19 12.37 -19.05
C ILE A 23 -41.77 10.94 -19.44
N ASN A 24 -41.01 10.26 -18.57
CA ASN A 24 -40.63 8.86 -18.75
C ASN A 24 -41.83 7.92 -18.60
N GLY A 25 -42.75 8.24 -17.67
CA GLY A 25 -44.03 7.53 -17.50
C GLY A 25 -44.93 7.66 -18.73
N TYR A 26 -45.03 8.86 -19.31
CA TYR A 26 -45.75 9.11 -20.56
C TYR A 26 -45.20 8.29 -21.73
N GLY A 27 -43.88 8.30 -21.92
CA GLY A 27 -43.21 7.52 -22.97
C GLY A 27 -43.10 6.02 -22.67
N LYS A 28 -43.63 5.52 -21.54
CA LYS A 28 -43.46 4.14 -21.04
C LYS A 28 -41.99 3.68 -21.03
N VAL A 29 -41.07 4.61 -20.76
CA VAL A 29 -39.63 4.36 -20.72
C VAL A 29 -39.18 4.29 -19.25
N SER A 30 -38.43 3.24 -18.88
CA SER A 30 -37.81 3.19 -17.55
C SER A 30 -36.78 4.31 -17.38
N HIS A 31 -36.74 4.94 -16.20
CA HIS A 31 -35.70 5.89 -15.79
C HIS A 31 -34.29 5.34 -15.94
N LEU A 32 -34.14 4.01 -15.83
CA LEU A 32 -32.86 3.34 -15.89
C LEU A 32 -32.45 2.90 -17.31
N ARG A 33 -33.32 3.11 -18.32
CA ARG A 33 -33.10 2.90 -19.76
C ARG A 33 -32.09 1.78 -20.07
N LYS A 34 -30.95 2.13 -20.68
CA LYS A 34 -29.88 1.24 -21.16
C LYS A 34 -29.03 0.60 -20.05
N ARG A 35 -29.19 1.03 -18.79
CA ARG A 35 -28.40 0.46 -17.66
C ARG A 35 -28.97 -0.85 -17.15
N ILE A 36 -30.27 -1.09 -17.33
CA ILE A 36 -30.91 -2.35 -16.98
C ILE A 36 -30.98 -3.21 -18.24
N LYS A 37 -30.41 -4.42 -18.18
CA LYS A 37 -30.64 -5.44 -19.21
C LYS A 37 -32.10 -5.92 -19.12
N SER A 38 -32.63 -6.50 -20.19
CA SER A 38 -33.98 -7.12 -20.21
C SER A 38 -34.27 -8.01 -19.00
N ASN A 39 -33.24 -8.63 -18.44
CA ASN A 39 -33.32 -9.58 -17.32
C ASN A 39 -33.32 -8.88 -15.94
N GLY A 40 -33.44 -7.55 -15.87
CA GLY A 40 -33.44 -6.79 -14.62
C GLY A 40 -32.06 -6.50 -14.02
N THR A 41 -30.99 -7.03 -14.61
CA THR A 41 -29.61 -6.84 -14.13
C THR A 41 -29.08 -5.44 -14.46
N MET A 42 -28.58 -4.73 -13.46
CA MET A 42 -28.03 -3.38 -13.62
C MET A 42 -26.53 -3.42 -13.94
N ILE A 43 -26.11 -2.68 -14.98
CA ILE A 43 -24.69 -2.49 -15.30
C ILE A 43 -24.18 -1.25 -14.59
N ILE A 44 -23.10 -1.39 -13.84
CA ILE A 44 -22.40 -0.31 -13.15
C ILE A 44 -20.91 -0.34 -13.49
N ARG A 45 -20.19 0.75 -13.18
CA ARG A 45 -18.74 0.82 -13.32
C ARG A 45 -18.11 0.87 -11.94
N ILE A 46 -17.27 -0.11 -11.62
CA ILE A 46 -16.60 -0.23 -10.31
C ILE A 46 -15.09 -0.27 -10.48
N GLU A 47 -14.39 0.09 -9.41
CA GLU A 47 -12.95 -0.10 -9.24
C GLU A 47 -12.71 -1.25 -8.28
N LEU A 48 -11.70 -2.08 -8.56
CA LEU A 48 -11.40 -3.22 -7.69
C LEU A 48 -10.76 -2.77 -6.36
N PRO A 49 -11.27 -3.23 -5.20
CA PRO A 49 -10.79 -2.82 -3.89
C PRO A 49 -9.38 -3.39 -3.55
N PHE A 50 -9.05 -4.56 -4.09
CA PHE A 50 -7.78 -5.25 -3.89
C PHE A 50 -7.35 -6.01 -5.15
N GLY A 51 -6.11 -6.48 -5.18
CA GLY A 51 -5.61 -7.30 -6.28
C GLY A 51 -6.25 -8.70 -6.29
N ILE A 52 -6.60 -9.20 -7.47
CA ILE A 52 -7.25 -10.52 -7.64
C ILE A 52 -6.47 -11.32 -8.67
N TRP A 53 -6.10 -12.54 -8.31
CA TRP A 53 -5.60 -13.56 -9.23
C TRP A 53 -6.78 -14.21 -9.93
N CYS A 54 -6.81 -14.14 -11.26
CA CYS A 54 -7.82 -14.83 -12.05
C CYS A 54 -7.52 -16.32 -12.15
N ASP A 55 -8.50 -17.20 -11.91
CA ASP A 55 -8.27 -18.65 -12.01
C ASP A 55 -8.14 -19.14 -13.46
N GLY A 56 -8.71 -18.41 -14.43
CA GLY A 56 -8.66 -18.74 -15.86
C GLY A 56 -7.30 -18.48 -16.51
N CYS A 57 -6.87 -17.20 -16.56
CA CYS A 57 -5.59 -16.81 -17.18
C CYS A 57 -4.40 -16.74 -16.21
N LYS A 58 -4.62 -16.90 -14.90
CA LYS A 58 -3.60 -16.72 -13.85
C LYS A 58 -2.91 -15.35 -13.83
N ASN A 59 -3.45 -14.36 -14.54
CA ASN A 59 -2.97 -12.99 -14.46
C ASN A 59 -3.49 -12.29 -13.21
N LEU A 60 -2.65 -11.40 -12.67
CA LEU A 60 -3.00 -10.55 -11.55
C LEU A 60 -3.72 -9.30 -12.05
N ILE A 61 -4.96 -9.11 -11.59
CA ILE A 61 -5.69 -7.87 -11.79
C ILE A 61 -5.32 -6.92 -10.64
N GLY A 62 -4.69 -5.79 -10.98
CA GLY A 62 -4.27 -4.81 -9.99
C GLY A 62 -5.44 -4.12 -9.28
N LYS A 63 -5.21 -3.70 -8.03
CA LYS A 63 -6.12 -2.82 -7.28
C LYS A 63 -6.41 -1.54 -8.08
N GLY A 64 -7.64 -1.04 -8.02
CA GLY A 64 -8.06 0.20 -8.71
C GLY A 64 -8.40 0.01 -10.19
N THR A 65 -8.27 -1.20 -10.73
CA THR A 65 -8.66 -1.47 -12.12
C THR A 65 -10.17 -1.30 -12.29
N ARG A 66 -10.57 -0.53 -13.32
CA ARG A 66 -11.97 -0.24 -13.64
C ARG A 66 -12.60 -1.34 -14.50
N PHE A 67 -13.80 -1.78 -14.12
CA PHE A 67 -14.61 -2.75 -14.85
C PHE A 67 -16.06 -2.29 -15.00
N ASN A 68 -16.70 -2.72 -16.09
CA ASN A 68 -18.16 -2.74 -16.17
C ASN A 68 -18.62 -4.04 -15.48
N ALA A 69 -19.42 -3.91 -14.44
CA ALA A 69 -19.89 -5.01 -13.62
C ALA A 69 -21.41 -5.13 -13.68
N THR A 70 -21.92 -6.35 -13.64
CA THR A 70 -23.33 -6.62 -13.37
C THR A 70 -23.56 -6.62 -11.87
N LYS A 71 -24.46 -5.76 -11.40
CA LYS A 71 -24.86 -5.67 -9.99
C LYS A 71 -26.14 -6.45 -9.78
N ARG A 72 -26.12 -7.35 -8.81
CA ARG A 72 -27.28 -8.12 -8.33
C ARG A 72 -27.38 -8.01 -6.80
N GLN A 73 -28.60 -7.98 -6.27
CA GLN A 73 -28.82 -8.15 -4.83
C GLN A 73 -28.99 -9.64 -4.53
N VAL A 74 -28.18 -10.19 -3.63
CA VAL A 74 -28.18 -11.63 -3.29
C VAL A 74 -28.78 -11.88 -1.91
N GLY A 75 -28.57 -10.97 -0.96
CA GLY A 75 -29.08 -11.14 0.40
C GLY A 75 -29.15 -9.84 1.19
N MET A 76 -29.33 -9.98 2.50
CA MET A 76 -29.32 -8.88 3.46
C MET A 76 -28.54 -9.29 4.72
N TYR A 77 -27.78 -8.36 5.27
CA TYR A 77 -27.11 -8.45 6.56
C TYR A 77 -27.77 -7.44 7.50
N TYR A 78 -28.64 -7.91 8.38
CA TYR A 78 -29.60 -7.09 9.14
C TYR A 78 -30.41 -6.18 8.20
N SER A 79 -30.21 -4.86 8.24
CA SER A 79 -30.84 -3.88 7.35
C SER A 79 -30.04 -3.56 6.08
N SER A 80 -28.76 -3.95 6.03
CA SER A 80 -27.84 -3.65 4.92
C SER A 80 -27.96 -4.68 3.81
N LYS A 81 -28.12 -4.23 2.57
CA LYS A 81 -28.21 -5.13 1.42
C LYS A 81 -26.82 -5.68 1.05
N VAL A 82 -26.76 -6.98 0.78
CA VAL A 82 -25.58 -7.65 0.24
C VAL A 82 -25.68 -7.70 -1.27
N PHE A 83 -24.72 -7.08 -1.94
CA PHE A 83 -24.63 -7.04 -3.39
C PHE A 83 -23.56 -8.00 -3.91
N GLU A 84 -23.88 -8.63 -5.03
CA GLU A 84 -22.94 -9.39 -5.84
C GLU A 84 -22.64 -8.61 -7.11
N PHE A 85 -21.35 -8.56 -7.45
CA PHE A 85 -20.82 -7.93 -8.63
C PHE A 85 -20.12 -8.98 -9.47
N GLU A 86 -20.59 -9.18 -10.69
CA GLU A 86 -19.91 -10.05 -11.65
C GLU A 86 -19.13 -9.18 -12.63
N ILE A 87 -17.85 -9.53 -12.82
CA ILE A 87 -16.94 -8.87 -13.74
C ILE A 87 -16.34 -9.90 -14.69
N ASN A 88 -16.03 -9.47 -15.90
CA ASN A 88 -15.34 -10.31 -16.87
C ASN A 88 -13.86 -9.95 -16.91
N CYS A 89 -12.98 -10.95 -16.85
CA CYS A 89 -11.56 -10.76 -17.03
C CYS A 89 -11.27 -10.18 -18.44
N ARG A 90 -10.29 -9.27 -18.54
CA ARG A 90 -9.94 -8.64 -19.82
C ARG A 90 -9.31 -9.62 -20.80
N ASP A 91 -8.51 -10.56 -20.29
CA ASP A 91 -7.70 -11.45 -21.13
C ASP A 91 -8.46 -12.73 -21.52
N CYS A 92 -9.08 -13.42 -20.55
CA CYS A 92 -9.75 -14.72 -20.79
C CYS A 92 -11.28 -14.66 -20.72
N HIS A 93 -11.88 -13.49 -20.46
CA HIS A 93 -13.33 -13.29 -20.32
C HIS A 93 -14.03 -14.21 -19.30
N SER A 94 -13.26 -14.87 -18.42
CA SER A 94 -13.80 -15.64 -17.30
C SER A 94 -14.56 -14.70 -16.36
N VAL A 95 -15.68 -15.17 -15.83
CA VAL A 95 -16.50 -14.42 -14.88
C VAL A 95 -15.90 -14.56 -13.48
N ILE A 96 -15.69 -13.43 -12.82
CA ILE A 96 -15.27 -13.33 -11.41
C ILE A 96 -16.42 -12.69 -10.64
N THR A 97 -16.82 -13.29 -9.52
CA THR A 97 -17.88 -12.77 -8.68
C THR A 97 -17.36 -12.26 -7.35
N LEU A 98 -17.79 -11.06 -6.99
CA LEU A 98 -17.44 -10.34 -5.76
C LEU A 98 -18.71 -10.11 -4.96
N GLN A 99 -18.69 -10.42 -3.68
CA GLN A 99 -19.78 -10.11 -2.76
C GLN A 99 -19.32 -9.08 -1.73
N SER A 100 -20.22 -8.15 -1.38
CA SER A 100 -19.98 -7.17 -0.32
C SER A 100 -20.23 -7.79 1.05
N ASP A 101 -19.31 -7.62 2.00
CA ASP A 101 -19.43 -8.10 3.37
C ASP A 101 -19.57 -6.93 4.35
N PRO A 102 -20.80 -6.57 4.77
CA PRO A 102 -21.02 -5.43 5.64
C PRO A 102 -20.41 -5.59 7.04
N LYS A 103 -20.21 -6.83 7.51
CA LYS A 103 -19.62 -7.13 8.82
C LYS A 103 -18.16 -6.66 8.94
N ASN A 104 -17.37 -6.89 7.89
CA ASN A 104 -15.93 -6.59 7.87
C ASN A 104 -15.60 -5.35 7.03
N THR A 105 -16.63 -4.65 6.50
CA THR A 105 -16.48 -3.52 5.58
C THR A 105 -15.58 -3.81 4.37
N ASP A 106 -15.62 -5.06 3.89
CA ASP A 106 -14.74 -5.56 2.84
C ASP A 106 -15.55 -6.29 1.76
N TYR A 107 -14.87 -6.78 0.73
CA TYR A 107 -15.43 -7.62 -0.31
C TYR A 107 -14.77 -9.00 -0.28
N VAL A 108 -15.56 -10.03 -0.59
CA VAL A 108 -15.10 -11.40 -0.71
C VAL A 108 -15.25 -11.87 -2.14
N VAL A 109 -14.21 -12.55 -2.64
CA VAL A 109 -14.25 -13.20 -3.95
C VAL A 109 -14.96 -14.54 -3.75
N THR A 110 -16.13 -14.70 -4.36
CA THR A 110 -16.92 -15.94 -4.23
C THR A 110 -16.53 -16.94 -5.31
N ARG A 111 -16.32 -16.49 -6.56
CA ARG A 111 -15.99 -17.36 -7.70
C ARG A 111 -15.01 -16.70 -8.67
N GLY A 112 -14.22 -17.53 -9.36
CA GLY A 112 -13.43 -17.13 -10.54
C GLY A 112 -12.10 -16.41 -10.24
N GLY A 113 -11.72 -16.30 -8.96
CA GLY A 113 -10.42 -15.78 -8.60
C GLY A 113 -10.09 -15.89 -7.13
N ARG A 114 -8.85 -15.52 -6.80
CA ARG A 114 -8.33 -15.50 -5.43
C ARG A 114 -7.79 -14.12 -5.10
N ARG A 115 -8.11 -13.63 -3.90
CA ARG A 115 -7.58 -12.36 -3.41
C ARG A 115 -6.06 -12.43 -3.24
N GLN A 116 -5.35 -11.42 -3.71
CA GLN A 116 -3.94 -11.24 -3.42
C GLN A 116 -3.77 -10.88 -1.93
N MET A 117 -3.02 -11.72 -1.19
CA MET A 117 -2.66 -11.41 0.19
C MET A 117 -1.52 -10.40 0.23
N ASN A 118 -1.74 -9.27 0.89
CA ASN A 118 -0.67 -8.33 1.20
C ASN A 118 0.07 -8.82 2.45
N LYS A 119 1.37 -9.12 2.32
CA LYS A 119 2.24 -9.54 3.43
C LYS A 119 2.22 -8.58 4.63
N GLN A 120 1.83 -7.32 4.46
CA GLN A 120 1.77 -6.34 5.55
C GLN A 120 0.68 -6.65 6.59
N SER A 121 -0.33 -7.47 6.25
CA SER A 121 -1.36 -7.87 7.22
C SER A 121 -0.90 -8.94 8.22
N SER A 122 0.24 -9.60 7.99
CA SER A 122 0.79 -10.60 8.91
C SER A 122 1.63 -9.99 10.05
N HIS A 123 1.46 -8.71 10.36
CA HIS A 123 1.89 -8.15 11.64
C HIS A 123 0.81 -8.26 12.73
N SER A 124 -0.42 -8.71 12.41
CA SER A 124 -1.19 -9.41 13.43
C SER A 124 -0.51 -10.75 13.64
N PHE A 125 0.46 -10.77 14.55
CA PHE A 125 0.90 -11.99 15.22
C PHE A 125 -0.34 -12.83 15.50
N PRO A 126 -0.34 -14.15 15.20
CA PRO A 126 -1.40 -14.99 15.69
C PRO A 126 -1.40 -14.77 17.21
N LEU A 127 -2.49 -14.17 17.73
CA LEU A 127 -2.89 -14.32 19.11
C LEU A 127 -3.21 -15.80 19.22
N THR A 128 -2.17 -16.62 19.35
CA THR A 128 -2.30 -18.01 19.72
C THR A 128 -2.98 -17.97 21.08
N ASN A 129 -4.29 -18.22 21.08
CA ASN A 129 -5.07 -18.43 22.29
C ASN A 129 -4.64 -19.70 23.05
N SER A 130 -3.59 -20.40 22.60
CA SER A 130 -2.76 -21.22 23.47
C SER A 130 -1.93 -20.28 24.35
N LYS A 131 -2.50 -19.92 25.49
CA LYS A 131 -1.80 -19.44 26.66
C LYS A 131 -0.71 -20.45 27.05
N GLU A 132 0.44 -20.40 26.39
CA GLU A 132 1.67 -20.52 27.15
C GLU A 132 1.84 -19.15 27.76
N THR A 133 1.51 -19.07 29.05
CA THR A 133 1.81 -17.94 29.93
C THR A 133 3.31 -17.68 29.88
N LYS A 134 3.78 -16.96 28.86
CA LYS A 134 4.98 -16.16 29.03
C LYS A 134 4.57 -15.10 30.02
N ASP A 135 5.06 -15.24 31.25
CA ASP A 135 4.84 -14.27 32.30
C ASP A 135 5.06 -12.87 31.71
N GLU A 136 4.16 -11.93 31.97
CA GLU A 136 4.29 -10.56 31.47
C GLU A 136 5.67 -9.97 31.83
N MET A 137 6.25 -10.45 32.94
CA MET A 137 7.63 -10.25 33.37
C MET A 137 8.68 -10.66 32.33
N GLU A 138 8.58 -11.85 31.73
CA GLU A 138 9.54 -12.36 30.73
C GLU A 138 9.52 -11.53 29.44
N LEU A 139 8.33 -11.08 29.02
CA LEU A 139 8.16 -10.16 27.89
C LEU A 139 8.79 -8.79 28.19
N LEU A 140 8.63 -8.28 29.41
CA LEU A 140 9.25 -7.04 29.85
C LEU A 140 10.79 -7.15 29.85
N GLU A 141 11.34 -8.24 30.39
CA GLU A 141 12.78 -8.49 30.34
C GLU A 141 13.33 -8.59 28.92
N TYR A 142 12.62 -9.28 28.03
CA TYR A 142 12.99 -9.38 26.62
C TYR A 142 12.98 -8.01 25.93
N ASN A 143 11.98 -7.18 26.23
CA ASN A 143 11.89 -5.82 25.70
C ASN A 143 13.00 -4.93 26.24
N GLN A 144 13.34 -5.02 27.54
CA GLN A 144 14.46 -4.30 28.14
C GLN A 144 15.79 -4.73 27.52
N LYS A 145 16.02 -6.03 27.31
CA LYS A 145 17.20 -6.55 26.61
C LYS A 145 17.29 -6.01 25.17
N LYS A 146 16.16 -5.93 24.45
CA LYS A 146 16.13 -5.30 23.12
C LYS A 146 16.40 -3.81 23.14
N ILE A 147 15.94 -3.08 24.14
CA ILE A 147 16.21 -1.65 24.29
C ILE A 147 17.71 -1.46 24.56
N ALA A 148 18.29 -2.21 25.49
CA ALA A 148 19.73 -2.17 25.76
C ALA A 148 20.57 -2.52 24.52
N GLN A 149 20.17 -3.54 23.74
CA GLN A 149 20.83 -3.86 22.47
C GLN A 149 20.74 -2.72 21.45
N ARG A 150 19.60 -2.02 21.37
CA ARG A 150 19.47 -0.84 20.50
C ARG A 150 20.34 0.32 20.96
N GLU A 151 20.45 0.57 22.25
CA GLU A 151 21.30 1.62 22.82
C GLU A 151 22.79 1.33 22.56
N GLN A 152 23.22 0.07 22.67
CA GLN A 152 24.56 -0.37 22.28
C GLN A 152 24.81 -0.20 20.76
N GLN A 153 23.80 -0.49 19.94
CA GLN A 153 23.90 -0.26 18.50
C GLN A 153 23.94 1.23 18.16
N GLN A 154 23.24 2.08 18.90
CA GLN A 154 23.27 3.54 18.72
C GLN A 154 24.64 4.13 19.02
N SER A 155 25.28 3.74 20.14
CA SER A 155 26.63 4.23 20.44
C SER A 155 27.67 3.79 19.41
N LEU A 156 27.52 2.58 18.85
CA LEU A 156 28.32 2.11 17.73
C LEU A 156 28.06 2.95 16.46
N LEU A 157 26.80 3.24 16.14
CA LEU A 157 26.45 4.10 15.00
C LEU A 157 27.03 5.51 15.15
N ASP A 158 26.98 6.09 16.35
CA ASP A 158 27.56 7.40 16.64
C ASP A 158 29.08 7.39 16.44
N SER A 159 29.76 6.33 16.88
CA SER A 159 31.21 6.17 16.69
C SER A 159 31.58 6.08 15.20
N LEU A 160 30.80 5.35 14.41
CA LEU A 160 30.98 5.24 12.97
C LEU A 160 30.73 6.58 12.27
N TYR A 161 29.71 7.33 12.71
CA TYR A 161 29.42 8.66 12.18
C TYR A 161 30.57 9.66 12.44
N LEU A 162 31.14 9.63 13.65
CA LEU A 162 32.33 10.44 13.99
C LEU A 162 33.56 10.04 13.17
N GLN A 163 33.77 8.74 12.94
CA GLN A 163 34.84 8.25 12.08
C GLN A 163 34.67 8.75 10.64
N GLU A 164 33.45 8.71 10.09
CA GLU A 164 33.15 9.22 8.75
C GLU A 164 33.42 10.73 8.62
N LEU A 165 33.07 11.51 9.64
CA LEU A 165 33.39 12.95 9.69
C LEU A 165 34.91 13.20 9.76
N SER A 166 35.64 12.39 10.53
CA SER A 166 37.10 12.47 10.60
C SER A 166 37.76 12.15 9.26
N SER A 167 37.29 11.11 8.55
CA SER A 167 37.82 10.74 7.24
C SER A 167 37.56 11.81 6.16
N LYS A 168 36.55 12.67 6.34
CA LYS A 168 36.34 13.82 5.45
C LYS A 168 37.42 14.91 5.61
N GLN A 169 38.20 14.90 6.70
CA GLN A 169 39.29 15.84 7.00
C GLN A 169 40.70 15.25 6.73
N ASP A 170 40.81 14.20 5.91
CA ASP A 170 42.08 13.49 5.66
C ASP A 170 43.21 14.38 5.13
N PHE A 171 42.90 15.46 4.40
CA PHE A 171 43.93 16.33 3.82
C PHE A 171 44.75 17.08 4.89
N ASP A 172 44.08 17.72 5.86
CA ASP A 172 44.74 18.50 6.91
C ASP A 172 45.55 17.62 7.87
N ILE A 173 45.00 16.44 8.22
CA ILE A 173 45.68 15.45 9.06
C ILE A 173 46.93 14.91 8.34
N ASN A 174 46.81 14.52 7.06
CA ASN A 174 47.94 14.05 6.27
C ASN A 174 49.00 15.13 6.07
N TYR A 175 48.59 16.39 5.91
CA TYR A 175 49.50 17.54 5.83
C TYR A 175 50.27 17.74 7.14
N GLN A 176 49.60 17.70 8.29
CA GLN A 176 50.25 17.79 9.61
C GLN A 176 51.23 16.63 9.85
N LEU A 177 50.85 15.40 9.51
CA LEU A 177 51.72 14.22 9.64
C LEU A 177 52.99 14.33 8.79
N ARG A 178 52.90 14.85 7.55
CA ARG A 178 54.07 15.10 6.70
C ARG A 178 55.01 16.15 7.32
N LYS A 179 54.46 17.20 7.93
CA LYS A 179 55.24 18.24 8.62
C LYS A 179 55.97 17.69 9.84
N LEU A 180 55.32 16.82 10.63
CA LEU A 180 55.93 16.18 11.79
C LEU A 180 57.05 15.21 11.40
N ARG A 181 56.89 14.45 10.30
CA ARG A 181 57.96 13.57 9.78
C ARG A 181 59.22 14.38 9.43
N LYS A 182 59.08 15.48 8.67
CA LYS A 182 60.21 16.36 8.33
C LYS A 182 60.97 16.85 9.57
N LYS A 183 60.25 17.32 10.60
CA LYS A 183 60.88 17.74 11.87
C LYS A 183 61.62 16.60 12.57
N LYS A 184 61.09 15.37 12.52
CA LYS A 184 61.72 14.20 13.14
C LYS A 184 62.99 13.79 12.38
N ASP A 185 62.95 13.86 11.06
CA ASP A 185 64.11 13.62 10.20
C ASP A 185 65.21 14.68 10.45
N GLU A 186 64.84 15.96 10.55
CA GLU A 186 65.74 17.06 10.94
C GLU A 186 66.40 16.81 12.31
N GLN A 187 65.63 16.42 13.33
CA GLN A 187 66.17 16.08 14.66
C GLN A 187 67.09 14.85 14.62
N HIS A 188 66.79 13.86 13.79
CA HIS A 188 67.63 12.68 13.63
C HIS A 188 68.96 13.00 12.93
N CYS A 189 68.94 13.90 11.94
CA CYS A 189 70.14 14.44 11.32
C CYS A 189 71.02 15.19 12.33
N ILE A 190 70.42 16.04 13.17
CA ILE A 190 71.16 16.79 14.21
C ILE A 190 71.83 15.81 15.19
N LYS A 191 71.10 14.81 15.71
CA LYS A 191 71.67 13.80 16.62
C LYS A 191 72.78 12.92 16.02
N LYS A 192 72.85 12.78 14.69
CA LYS A 192 73.95 12.08 14.00
C LYS A 192 75.22 12.91 13.90
N VAL A 193 75.09 14.24 13.89
CA VAL A 193 76.22 15.17 13.86
C VAL A 193 76.85 15.33 15.26
N ASP A 194 76.07 15.13 16.31
CA ASP A 194 76.49 15.33 17.71
C ASP A 194 77.21 14.12 18.37
N TYR A 195 77.46 13.01 17.66
CA TYR A 195 78.38 11.96 18.15
C TYR A 195 79.82 12.31 17.74
N PRO A 196 80.68 12.80 18.67
CA PRO A 196 82.05 13.11 18.31
C PRO A 196 82.80 11.82 17.99
N ILE A 197 83.46 11.83 16.83
CA ILE A 197 84.51 10.87 16.47
C ILE A 197 85.63 11.07 17.51
N VAL A 198 85.73 10.16 18.48
CA VAL A 198 86.91 10.07 19.33
C VAL A 198 88.04 9.57 18.44
N LEU A 199 88.95 10.49 18.11
CA LEU A 199 90.20 10.21 17.42
C LEU A 199 91.17 9.58 18.44
N ASP A 200 91.39 8.27 18.32
CA ASP A 200 92.60 7.60 18.81
C ASP A 200 93.69 7.64 17.72
#